data_AF-A0A5C9CC62-F1
#
_entry.id   AF-A0A5C9CC62-F1
#
_cell.length_a   1.000
_cell.length_b   1.000
_cell.length_c   1.000
_cell.angle_alpha   90.00
_cell.angle_beta   90.00
_cell.angle_gamma   90.00
#
_symmetry.space_group_name_H-M   'P 1'
#
loop_
_entity.id
_entity.type
_entity.pdbx_description
1 polymer ?
#
loop_
_entity_poly.entity_id
_entity_poly.type
_entity_poly.pdbx_seq_one_letter_code
_entity_poly.pdbx_strand_id
1 'polypeptide(L)'
;MSIVLLSSSSKTHETFFAGAANEVTGNLNERYSTLRSYFTLQETNRLLAEENTRLRNALPNNFQAPNTSFVVQKDTTLADTLGKFRKYTYLPAKVIGNTYTLQNNYLMLERGSLQGVKKGMSVIGPAGIVGVVVETSNNISKVMSLLHRNSKVSAMLKKDNTAGSIEWDGADPSYLLLKNVTKSAKVAKGDTVLTSTYSANFPSHLVVGTVAAIIADPSSNFYTLKVKTATNFFTIQYVNVVLKNIIRFVLFIGLQVYILNQIPPLHQFIVPYLYFLYLIWLPFNLGRFPLLLISFAFGLCLDYFTGTMGLHAAACVLVGYIKPFLLNLLHHFYLVLLEWLQFGDFLYFLGKVSATTGISLLLIFVTEMLFSRKAKFRTNK
;
A
#
# COMPACT_ATOMS: atom_id res chain seq x y z
N MET A 1 -42.78 18.12 -58.85
CA MET A 1 -44.03 18.91 -58.68
C MET A 1 -45.26 18.07 -58.37
N SER A 2 -45.33 16.76 -58.70
CA SER A 2 -46.51 15.92 -58.37
C SER A 2 -46.65 15.55 -56.88
N ILE A 3 -45.54 15.33 -56.16
CA ILE A 3 -45.55 15.04 -54.71
C ILE A 3 -46.06 16.23 -53.88
N VAL A 4 -45.71 17.46 -54.29
CA VAL A 4 -46.17 18.71 -53.64
C VAL A 4 -47.67 18.94 -53.88
N LEU A 5 -48.20 18.53 -55.04
CA LEU A 5 -49.62 18.63 -55.38
C LEU A 5 -50.49 17.56 -54.70
N LEU A 6 -49.94 16.39 -54.37
CA LEU A 6 -50.64 15.37 -53.57
C LEU A 6 -50.73 15.73 -52.08
N SER A 7 -49.83 16.58 -51.59
CA SER A 7 -49.80 17.04 -50.19
C SER A 7 -50.90 18.05 -49.84
N SER A 8 -51.51 18.72 -50.82
CA SER A 8 -52.37 19.89 -50.57
C SER A 8 -53.88 19.63 -50.60
N SER A 9 -54.35 18.39 -50.80
CA SER A 9 -55.79 18.12 -50.98
C SER A 9 -56.50 17.36 -49.84
N SER A 10 -55.80 16.79 -48.86
CA SER A 10 -56.49 16.24 -47.67
C SER A 10 -55.63 16.29 -46.39
N LYS A 11 -56.30 16.61 -45.28
CA LYS A 11 -55.74 16.61 -43.92
C LYS A 11 -55.14 15.25 -43.51
N THR A 12 -55.60 14.16 -44.15
CA THR A 12 -55.12 12.79 -43.91
C THR A 12 -53.78 12.50 -44.58
N HIS A 13 -53.49 13.04 -45.77
CA HIS A 13 -52.19 12.88 -46.41
C HIS A 13 -51.10 13.67 -45.68
N GLU A 14 -51.41 14.88 -45.22
CA GLU A 14 -50.51 15.67 -44.39
C GLU A 14 -50.11 14.92 -43.11
N THR A 15 -51.06 14.29 -42.42
CA THR A 15 -50.75 13.49 -41.22
C THR A 15 -49.95 12.22 -41.52
N PHE A 16 -50.17 11.58 -42.67
CA PHE A 16 -49.42 10.39 -43.08
C PHE A 16 -47.97 10.75 -43.45
N PHE A 17 -47.77 11.79 -44.25
CA PHE A 17 -46.43 12.28 -44.60
C PHE A 17 -45.70 12.89 -43.41
N ALA A 18 -46.40 13.58 -42.51
CA ALA A 18 -45.83 14.06 -41.25
C ALA A 18 -45.44 12.89 -40.33
N GLY A 19 -46.25 11.83 -40.24
CA GLY A 19 -45.93 10.61 -39.49
C GLY A 19 -44.69 9.90 -40.04
N ALA A 20 -44.64 9.67 -41.35
CA ALA A 20 -43.48 9.07 -42.02
C ALA A 20 -42.22 9.94 -41.92
N ALA A 21 -42.35 11.27 -42.05
CA ALA A 21 -41.25 12.21 -41.86
C ALA A 21 -40.75 12.18 -40.41
N ASN A 22 -41.65 12.18 -39.42
CA ASN A 22 -41.30 12.10 -38.01
C ASN A 22 -40.64 10.76 -37.65
N GLU A 23 -41.05 9.65 -38.26
CA GLU A 23 -40.43 8.33 -38.06
C GLU A 23 -39.02 8.27 -38.67
N VAL A 24 -38.83 8.77 -39.90
CA VAL A 24 -37.51 8.86 -40.54
C VAL A 24 -36.59 9.80 -39.77
N THR A 25 -37.08 10.97 -39.37
CA THR A 25 -36.33 11.92 -38.53
C THR A 25 -36.04 11.33 -37.16
N GLY A 26 -36.97 10.61 -36.54
CA GLY A 26 -36.78 9.91 -35.27
C GLY A 26 -35.68 8.86 -35.36
N ASN A 27 -35.71 8.00 -36.38
CA ASN A 27 -34.69 6.99 -36.63
C ASN A 27 -33.31 7.59 -36.94
N LEU A 28 -33.25 8.71 -37.66
CA LEU A 28 -32.00 9.44 -37.92
C LEU A 28 -31.46 10.10 -36.64
N ASN A 29 -32.33 10.67 -35.83
CA ASN A 29 -31.94 11.32 -34.57
C ASN A 29 -31.50 10.28 -33.54
N GLU A 30 -32.13 9.10 -33.51
CA GLU A 30 -31.72 7.98 -32.65
C GLU A 30 -30.32 7.47 -33.03
N ARG A 31 -30.04 7.33 -34.35
CA ARG A 31 -28.71 6.97 -34.86
C ARG A 31 -27.65 8.03 -34.54
N TYR A 32 -27.97 9.32 -34.72
CA TYR A 32 -27.05 10.41 -34.37
C TYR A 32 -26.79 10.48 -32.85
N SER A 33 -27.84 10.28 -32.04
CA SER A 33 -27.74 10.24 -30.58
C SER A 33 -26.90 9.06 -30.09
N THR A 34 -26.98 7.90 -30.74
CA THR A 34 -26.19 6.70 -30.39
C THR A 34 -24.69 6.94 -30.62
N LEU A 35 -24.35 7.52 -31.77
CA LEU A 35 -22.95 7.88 -32.09
C LEU A 35 -22.41 8.94 -31.12
N ARG A 36 -23.18 9.99 -30.85
CA ARG A 36 -22.81 11.02 -29.86
C ARG A 36 -22.65 10.42 -28.47
N SER A 37 -23.56 9.55 -28.06
CA SER A 37 -23.55 8.87 -26.75
C SER A 37 -22.27 8.06 -26.55
N TYR A 38 -21.79 7.36 -27.59
CA TYR A 38 -20.55 6.60 -27.54
C TYR A 38 -19.33 7.50 -27.25
N PHE A 39 -19.16 8.58 -28.01
CA PHE A 39 -18.04 9.52 -27.80
C PHE A 39 -18.14 10.25 -26.45
N THR A 40 -19.35 10.62 -26.02
CA THR A 40 -19.55 11.27 -24.71
C THR A 40 -19.31 10.31 -23.55
N LEU A 41 -19.59 9.02 -23.69
CA LEU A 41 -19.43 8.04 -22.63
C LEU A 41 -17.95 7.84 -22.26
N GLN A 42 -17.07 7.75 -23.26
CA GLN A 42 -15.64 7.65 -23.02
C GLN A 42 -15.11 8.88 -22.27
N GLU A 43 -15.50 10.07 -22.72
CA GLU A 43 -15.06 11.33 -22.11
C GLU A 43 -15.61 11.50 -20.70
N THR A 44 -16.87 11.13 -20.48
CA THR A 44 -17.51 11.20 -19.17
C THR A 44 -16.83 10.24 -18.20
N ASN A 45 -16.47 9.03 -18.63
CA ASN A 45 -15.71 8.09 -17.79
C ASN A 45 -14.31 8.63 -17.44
N ARG A 46 -13.63 9.29 -18.37
CA ARG A 46 -12.35 9.95 -18.12
C ARG A 46 -12.49 11.05 -17.06
N LEU A 47 -13.47 11.94 -17.24
CA LEU A 47 -13.74 13.04 -16.31
C LEU A 47 -14.16 12.53 -14.93
N LEU A 48 -15.00 11.50 -14.87
CA LEU A 48 -15.38 10.85 -13.62
C LEU A 48 -14.19 10.21 -12.91
N ALA A 49 -13.26 9.57 -13.64
CA ALA A 49 -12.05 9.02 -13.05
C ALA A 49 -11.12 10.11 -12.49
N GLU A 50 -11.00 11.22 -13.19
CA GLU A 50 -10.24 12.40 -12.74
C GLU A 50 -10.85 13.04 -11.51
N GLU A 51 -12.17 13.25 -11.50
CA GLU A 51 -12.88 13.84 -10.36
C GLU A 51 -12.83 12.92 -9.14
N ASN A 52 -13.03 11.61 -9.31
CA ASN A 52 -12.84 10.63 -8.23
C ASN A 52 -11.43 10.71 -7.63
N THR A 53 -10.42 10.99 -8.46
CA THR A 53 -9.04 11.12 -8.02
C THR A 53 -8.80 12.44 -7.29
N ARG A 54 -9.39 13.52 -7.78
CA ARG A 54 -9.39 14.83 -7.11
C ARG A 54 -10.01 14.72 -5.72
N LEU A 55 -11.19 14.12 -5.62
CA LEU A 55 -11.88 13.88 -4.36
C LEU A 55 -11.04 13.04 -3.39
N ARG A 56 -10.44 11.94 -3.86
CA ARG A 56 -9.52 11.11 -3.04
C ARG A 56 -8.34 11.90 -2.51
N ASN A 57 -7.75 12.78 -3.31
CA ASN A 57 -6.66 13.64 -2.90
C ASN A 57 -7.09 14.73 -1.89
N ALA A 58 -8.37 15.09 -1.87
CA ALA A 58 -8.97 16.09 -0.96
C ALA A 58 -9.54 15.49 0.34
N LEU A 59 -9.62 14.16 0.47
CA LEU A 59 -10.16 13.52 1.68
C LEU A 59 -9.40 13.93 2.95
N PRO A 60 -10.08 14.30 4.05
CA PRO A 60 -9.43 14.69 5.31
C PRO A 60 -8.46 13.63 5.86
N ASN A 61 -8.80 12.34 5.72
CA ASN A 61 -7.98 11.21 6.15
C ASN A 61 -6.64 11.10 5.38
N ASN A 62 -6.51 11.79 4.24
CA ASN A 62 -5.27 11.88 3.48
C ASN A 62 -4.34 12.98 4.02
N PHE A 63 -4.78 13.81 4.96
CA PHE A 63 -3.98 14.84 5.59
C PHE A 63 -3.61 14.41 7.00
N GLN A 64 -2.33 14.49 7.33
CA GLN A 64 -1.87 14.27 8.70
C GLN A 64 -2.19 15.52 9.51
N ALA A 65 -2.98 15.39 10.57
CA ALA A 65 -3.12 16.46 11.55
C ALA A 65 -1.74 16.74 12.16
N PRO A 66 -1.33 18.02 12.32
CA PRO A 66 -0.09 18.33 12.99
C PRO A 66 -0.12 17.74 14.41
N ASN A 67 0.98 17.09 14.82
CA ASN A 67 1.11 16.43 16.12
C ASN A 67 0.76 17.42 17.24
N THR A 68 -0.45 17.32 17.79
CA THR A 68 -0.91 18.16 18.90
C THR A 68 -0.57 17.48 20.24
N SER A 69 0.69 17.09 20.43
CA SER A 69 1.21 16.66 21.75
C SER A 69 1.75 17.83 22.57
N PHE A 70 1.77 19.04 21.99
CA PHE A 70 1.98 20.28 22.70
C PHE A 70 0.72 21.12 22.52
N VAL A 71 -0.19 21.06 23.50
CA VAL A 71 -1.27 22.04 23.61
C VAL A 71 -0.61 23.36 24.00
N VAL A 72 -0.11 24.11 23.02
CA VAL A 72 0.20 25.52 23.23
C VAL A 72 -1.16 26.20 23.39
N GLN A 73 -1.39 26.74 24.60
CA GLN A 73 -2.57 27.53 24.89
C GLN A 73 -2.76 28.55 23.76
N LYS A 74 -3.99 28.60 23.26
CA LYS A 74 -4.37 29.36 22.08
C LYS A 74 -4.35 30.85 22.41
N ASP A 75 -3.17 31.45 22.33
CA ASP A 75 -3.05 32.89 22.44
C ASP A 75 -3.34 33.54 21.08
N THR A 76 -4.10 34.62 21.14
CA THR A 76 -4.79 35.21 20.00
C THR A 76 -3.78 36.02 19.20
N THR A 77 -3.15 35.46 18.17
CA THR A 77 -2.75 36.14 16.92
C THR A 77 -1.89 35.27 15.99
N LEU A 78 -2.28 35.27 14.71
CA LEU A 78 -1.49 35.12 13.49
C LEU A 78 -0.47 33.96 13.36
N ALA A 79 -0.87 32.97 12.56
CA ALA A 79 -0.11 32.34 11.46
C ALA A 79 -0.45 30.84 11.38
N ASP A 80 -1.45 30.52 10.55
CA ASP A 80 -1.81 29.15 10.15
C ASP A 80 -0.74 28.59 9.21
N THR A 81 0.46 28.34 9.74
CA THR A 81 1.63 27.84 9.00
C THR A 81 2.14 26.50 9.54
N LEU A 82 1.28 25.75 10.25
CA LEU A 82 1.50 24.31 10.49
C LEU A 82 0.64 23.53 9.50
N GLY A 83 1.04 23.62 8.23
CA GLY A 83 0.31 23.08 7.08
C GLY A 83 0.03 21.58 7.21
N LYS A 84 -1.22 21.21 6.94
CA LYS A 84 -1.67 19.81 6.80
C LYS A 84 -0.83 19.11 5.73
N PHE A 85 0.04 18.17 6.13
CA PHE A 85 0.85 17.42 5.17
C PHE A 85 0.04 16.27 4.53
N ARG A 86 -0.01 16.24 3.20
CA ARG A 86 -0.66 15.16 2.44
C ARG A 86 0.14 13.86 2.56
N LYS A 87 -0.51 12.77 2.98
CA LYS A 87 0.08 11.44 3.22
C LYS A 87 0.34 10.67 1.91
N TYR A 88 -0.63 10.69 0.99
CA TYR A 88 -0.54 10.03 -0.31
C TYR A 88 -0.98 10.94 -1.44
N THR A 89 -0.33 10.83 -2.60
CA THR A 89 -0.79 11.48 -3.83
C THR A 89 -1.25 10.41 -4.80
N TYR A 90 -2.51 10.49 -5.24
CA TYR A 90 -3.09 9.57 -6.21
C TYR A 90 -2.99 10.16 -7.62
N LEU A 91 -2.44 9.39 -8.57
CA LEU A 91 -2.39 9.74 -9.99
C LEU A 91 -3.35 8.89 -10.80
N PRO A 92 -4.28 9.49 -11.56
CA PRO A 92 -5.22 8.73 -12.37
C PRO A 92 -4.51 8.21 -13.62
N ALA A 93 -4.61 6.91 -13.90
CA ALA A 93 -4.03 6.27 -15.07
C ALA A 93 -5.08 5.39 -15.77
N LYS A 94 -5.07 5.43 -17.11
CA LYS A 94 -5.90 4.55 -17.94
C LYS A 94 -5.23 3.20 -18.12
N VAL A 95 -6.00 2.14 -18.06
CA VAL A 95 -5.56 0.76 -18.35
C VAL A 95 -5.64 0.56 -19.86
N ILE A 96 -4.50 0.35 -20.51
CA ILE A 96 -4.38 0.13 -21.96
C ILE A 96 -4.26 -1.34 -22.32
N GLY A 97 -3.86 -2.18 -21.36
CA GLY A 97 -3.75 -3.62 -21.53
C GLY A 97 -4.04 -4.31 -20.21
N ASN A 98 -4.77 -5.42 -20.25
CA ASN A 98 -5.13 -6.18 -19.07
C ASN A 98 -5.21 -7.66 -19.42
N THR A 99 -4.33 -8.43 -18.82
CA THR A 99 -4.38 -9.89 -18.88
C THR A 99 -4.94 -10.38 -17.56
N TYR A 100 -5.95 -11.25 -17.58
CA TYR A 100 -6.56 -11.83 -16.37
C TYR A 100 -6.76 -13.35 -16.43
N THR A 101 -6.55 -13.98 -17.58
CA THR A 101 -6.74 -15.43 -17.79
C THR A 101 -5.44 -16.23 -17.74
N LEU A 102 -4.27 -15.59 -17.75
CA LEU A 102 -2.98 -16.27 -17.71
C LEU A 102 -2.58 -16.60 -16.27
N GLN A 103 -1.57 -17.45 -16.08
CA GLN A 103 -1.03 -17.72 -14.73
C GLN A 103 -0.28 -16.51 -14.14
N ASN A 104 0.33 -15.70 -15.01
CA ASN A 104 1.09 -14.50 -14.67
C ASN A 104 0.46 -13.29 -15.34
N ASN A 105 -0.50 -12.68 -14.65
CA ASN A 105 -1.29 -11.57 -15.18
C ASN A 105 -0.64 -10.21 -14.92
N TYR A 106 -0.71 -9.35 -15.93
CA TYR A 106 -0.18 -7.99 -15.88
C TYR A 106 -1.22 -6.99 -16.41
N LEU A 107 -1.14 -5.77 -15.89
CA LEU A 107 -1.82 -4.61 -16.44
C LEU A 107 -0.79 -3.65 -17.03
N MET A 108 -1.14 -3.01 -18.14
CA MET A 108 -0.38 -1.91 -18.72
C MET A 108 -1.14 -0.62 -18.52
N LEU A 109 -0.45 0.40 -18.03
CA LEU A 109 -1.03 1.72 -17.75
C LEU A 109 -0.46 2.78 -18.69
N GLU A 110 -1.31 3.71 -19.11
CA GLU A 110 -0.96 4.92 -19.87
C GLU A 110 -0.28 5.99 -18.99
N ARG A 111 0.64 5.56 -18.12
CA ARG A 111 1.53 6.46 -17.37
C ARG A 111 2.86 5.79 -17.12
N GLY A 112 3.93 6.56 -17.27
CA GLY A 112 5.30 6.13 -17.06
C GLY A 112 6.07 7.04 -16.10
N SER A 113 7.40 6.99 -16.21
CA SER A 113 8.34 7.69 -15.34
C SER A 113 8.25 9.22 -15.48
N LEU A 114 8.00 9.72 -16.69
CA LEU A 114 7.83 11.16 -16.94
C LEU A 114 6.61 11.72 -16.21
N GLN A 115 5.59 10.89 -15.99
CA GLN A 115 4.38 11.25 -15.24
C GLN A 115 4.49 10.92 -13.75
N GLY A 116 5.69 10.58 -13.25
CA GLY A 116 5.96 10.35 -11.83
C GLY A 116 5.70 8.93 -11.33
N VAL A 117 5.38 7.97 -12.21
CA VAL A 117 5.25 6.56 -11.84
C VAL A 117 6.64 5.96 -11.60
N LYS A 118 6.80 5.16 -10.54
CA LYS A 118 8.04 4.43 -10.26
C LYS A 118 7.74 2.98 -9.89
N LYS A 119 8.74 2.12 -10.09
CA LYS A 119 8.71 0.73 -9.63
C LYS A 119 8.42 0.66 -8.12
N GLY A 120 7.56 -0.28 -7.73
CA GLY A 120 7.11 -0.49 -6.35
C GLY A 120 5.92 0.37 -5.93
N MET A 121 5.42 1.28 -6.78
CA MET A 121 4.19 2.02 -6.47
C MET A 121 2.97 1.10 -6.50
N SER A 122 2.03 1.37 -5.58
CA SER A 122 0.76 0.66 -5.54
C SER A 122 -0.22 1.17 -6.56
N VAL A 123 -1.00 0.26 -7.11
CA VAL A 123 -2.09 0.55 -8.04
C VAL A 123 -3.40 0.14 -7.40
N ILE A 124 -4.32 1.09 -7.31
CA ILE A 124 -5.62 0.92 -6.67
C ILE A 124 -6.72 1.27 -7.66
N GLY A 125 -7.80 0.52 -7.63
CA GLY A 125 -8.99 0.78 -8.41
C GLY A 125 -9.99 1.66 -7.66
N PRO A 126 -11.16 1.89 -8.26
CA PRO A 126 -12.29 2.53 -7.60
C PRO A 126 -12.80 1.73 -6.39
N ALA A 127 -12.91 0.41 -6.53
CA ALA A 127 -13.51 -0.47 -5.51
C ALA A 127 -12.50 -1.12 -4.54
N GLY A 128 -11.25 -1.30 -4.96
CA GLY A 128 -10.26 -2.01 -4.15
C GLY A 128 -8.85 -1.94 -4.72
N ILE A 129 -7.94 -2.74 -4.17
CA ILE A 129 -6.56 -2.85 -4.67
C ILE A 129 -6.47 -3.62 -5.99
N VAL A 130 -5.45 -3.33 -6.81
CA VAL A 130 -5.28 -3.90 -8.15
C VAL A 130 -3.94 -4.59 -8.33
N GLY A 131 -2.84 -3.98 -7.87
CA GLY A 131 -1.51 -4.53 -8.13
C GLY A 131 -0.36 -3.57 -7.77
N VAL A 132 0.85 -3.94 -8.18
CA VAL A 132 2.08 -3.18 -7.90
C VAL A 132 2.86 -2.95 -9.20
N VAL A 133 3.36 -1.74 -9.41
CA VAL A 133 4.19 -1.40 -10.57
C VAL A 133 5.51 -2.17 -10.49
N VAL A 134 5.80 -2.98 -11.50
CA VAL A 134 7.04 -3.78 -11.57
C VAL A 134 8.06 -3.20 -12.53
N GLU A 135 7.59 -2.54 -13.60
CA GLU A 135 8.43 -1.93 -14.62
C GLU A 135 7.80 -0.60 -15.07
N THR A 136 8.64 0.33 -15.47
CA THR A 136 8.20 1.65 -15.91
C THR A 136 9.09 2.12 -17.06
N SER A 137 8.46 2.45 -18.18
CA SER A 137 9.04 3.17 -19.31
C SER A 137 8.68 4.66 -19.21
N ASN A 138 9.06 5.46 -20.21
CA ASN A 138 8.82 6.92 -20.17
C ASN A 138 7.34 7.29 -20.03
N ASN A 139 6.45 6.63 -20.79
CA ASN A 139 5.01 6.96 -20.85
C ASN A 139 4.09 5.79 -20.46
N ILE A 140 4.63 4.59 -20.27
CA ILE A 140 3.87 3.37 -19.98
C ILE A 140 4.47 2.70 -18.76
N SER A 141 3.64 2.04 -17.96
CA SER A 141 4.11 1.20 -16.87
C SER A 141 3.41 -0.16 -16.88
N LYS A 142 4.14 -1.17 -16.44
CA LYS A 142 3.67 -2.55 -16.30
C LYS A 142 3.44 -2.83 -14.82
N VAL A 143 2.25 -3.34 -14.52
CA VAL A 143 1.76 -3.61 -13.18
C VAL A 143 1.57 -5.09 -13.03
N MET A 144 2.16 -5.68 -12.00
CA MET A 144 1.85 -7.04 -11.58
C MET A 144 0.48 -7.04 -10.89
N SER A 145 -0.48 -7.74 -11.47
CA SER A 145 -1.84 -7.87 -10.93
C SER A 145 -1.83 -8.62 -9.60
N LEU A 146 -2.85 -8.42 -8.78
CA LEU A 146 -3.15 -9.36 -7.68
C LEU A 146 -3.40 -10.78 -8.18
N LEU A 147 -3.88 -10.91 -9.43
CA LEU A 147 -4.06 -12.18 -10.13
C LEU A 147 -2.75 -12.72 -10.71
N HIS A 148 -1.61 -12.48 -10.07
CA HIS A 148 -0.34 -13.03 -10.47
C HIS A 148 0.12 -14.02 -9.40
N ARG A 149 0.56 -15.23 -9.76
CA ARG A 149 0.94 -16.27 -8.77
C ARG A 149 2.01 -15.83 -7.77
N ASN A 150 2.95 -14.99 -8.23
CA ASN A 150 3.97 -14.39 -7.37
C ASN A 150 3.54 -13.14 -6.59
N SER A 151 2.32 -12.63 -6.79
CA SER A 151 1.82 -11.48 -6.05
C SER A 151 1.42 -11.90 -4.64
N LYS A 152 2.12 -11.35 -3.65
CA LYS A 152 1.81 -11.54 -2.23
C LYS A 152 1.52 -10.20 -1.58
N VAL A 153 0.34 -10.09 -0.98
CA VAL A 153 -0.08 -8.86 -0.30
C VAL A 153 -0.51 -9.17 1.12
N SER A 154 0.09 -8.47 2.09
CA SER A 154 -0.36 -8.59 3.46
C SER A 154 -1.73 -7.91 3.62
N ALA A 155 -2.69 -8.68 4.10
CA ALA A 155 -4.06 -8.26 4.33
C ALA A 155 -4.49 -8.66 5.74
N MET A 156 -5.59 -8.08 6.21
CA MET A 156 -6.18 -8.40 7.50
C MET A 156 -7.70 -8.36 7.43
N LEU A 157 -8.35 -9.08 8.33
CA LEU A 157 -9.79 -9.00 8.52
C LEU A 157 -10.15 -7.67 9.20
N LYS A 158 -11.19 -7.00 8.72
CA LYS A 158 -11.63 -5.71 9.28
C LYS A 158 -12.08 -5.82 10.74
N LYS A 159 -12.56 -6.98 11.16
CA LYS A 159 -13.21 -7.21 12.46
C LYS A 159 -12.21 -7.31 13.62
N ASP A 160 -11.15 -8.08 13.45
CA ASP A 160 -10.20 -8.41 14.50
C ASP A 160 -8.74 -8.09 14.14
N ASN A 161 -8.51 -7.49 12.96
CA ASN A 161 -7.19 -7.17 12.41
C ASN A 161 -6.26 -8.39 12.29
N THR A 162 -6.81 -9.62 12.25
CA THR A 162 -6.00 -10.82 12.05
C THR A 162 -5.35 -10.76 10.68
N ALA A 163 -4.02 -10.80 10.66
CA ALA A 163 -3.24 -10.71 9.44
C ALA A 163 -3.17 -12.05 8.69
N GLY A 164 -3.03 -11.95 7.37
CA GLY A 164 -2.77 -13.07 6.46
C GLY A 164 -2.10 -12.59 5.18
N SER A 165 -1.84 -13.53 4.27
CA SER A 165 -1.25 -13.27 2.96
C SER A 165 -2.25 -13.56 1.85
N ILE A 166 -2.59 -12.53 1.07
CA ILE A 166 -3.39 -12.65 -0.15
C ILE A 166 -2.50 -13.17 -1.28
N GLU A 167 -2.96 -14.25 -1.90
CA GLU A 167 -2.34 -14.92 -3.04
C GLU A 167 -3.43 -15.34 -4.04
N TRP A 168 -3.04 -15.55 -5.30
CA TRP A 168 -3.93 -16.10 -6.33
C TRP A 168 -3.52 -17.52 -6.72
N ASP A 169 -4.50 -18.41 -6.87
CA ASP A 169 -4.29 -19.84 -7.19
C ASP A 169 -4.09 -20.11 -8.69
N GLY A 170 -4.43 -19.14 -9.54
CA GLY A 170 -4.37 -19.31 -10.99
C GLY A 170 -5.63 -19.86 -11.62
N ALA A 171 -6.73 -19.99 -10.87
CA ALA A 171 -7.96 -20.59 -11.37
C ALA A 171 -8.99 -19.54 -11.78
N ASP A 172 -9.58 -18.82 -10.81
CA ASP A 172 -10.67 -17.87 -11.06
C ASP A 172 -10.24 -16.44 -10.73
N PRO A 173 -10.32 -15.48 -11.67
CA PRO A 173 -10.04 -14.06 -11.45
C PRO A 173 -10.93 -13.38 -10.39
N SER A 174 -12.08 -13.97 -10.08
CA SER A 174 -13.07 -13.43 -9.13
C SER A 174 -12.71 -13.73 -7.68
N TYR A 175 -11.77 -14.66 -7.45
CA TYR A 175 -11.42 -15.12 -6.11
C TYR A 175 -9.92 -15.07 -5.87
N LEU A 176 -9.56 -14.66 -4.66
CA LEU A 176 -8.21 -14.71 -4.10
C LEU A 176 -8.23 -15.65 -2.90
N LEU A 177 -7.05 -16.11 -2.49
CA LEU A 177 -6.86 -16.90 -1.28
C LEU A 177 -6.16 -16.05 -0.23
N LEU A 178 -6.77 -15.90 0.94
CA LEU A 178 -6.14 -15.33 2.11
C LEU A 178 -5.61 -16.48 2.99
N LYS A 179 -4.30 -16.71 2.92
CA LYS A 179 -3.60 -17.77 3.66
C LYS A 179 -3.04 -17.26 4.98
N ASN A 180 -2.67 -18.20 5.85
CA ASN A 180 -2.00 -17.97 7.13
C ASN A 180 -2.83 -17.16 8.15
N VAL A 181 -4.16 -17.27 8.10
CA VAL A 181 -5.06 -16.69 9.12
C VAL A 181 -5.14 -17.66 10.29
N THR A 182 -4.87 -17.22 11.52
CA THR A 182 -4.87 -18.13 12.69
C THR A 182 -6.27 -18.66 13.00
N LYS A 183 -6.39 -19.93 13.41
CA LYS A 183 -7.68 -20.54 13.79
C LYS A 183 -8.36 -19.89 15.00
N SER A 184 -7.62 -19.12 15.79
CA SER A 184 -8.14 -18.28 16.88
C SER A 184 -9.03 -17.13 16.39
N ALA A 185 -8.93 -16.75 15.12
CA ALA A 185 -9.71 -15.66 14.54
C ALA A 185 -11.17 -16.07 14.32
N LYS A 186 -12.10 -15.18 14.69
CA LYS A 186 -13.54 -15.41 14.54
C LYS A 186 -13.99 -14.95 13.16
N VAL A 187 -13.81 -15.82 12.15
CA VAL A 187 -14.13 -15.53 10.75
C VAL A 187 -15.53 -16.00 10.38
N ALA A 188 -16.28 -15.15 9.67
CA ALA A 188 -17.55 -15.48 9.06
C ALA A 188 -17.55 -15.19 7.54
N LYS A 189 -18.42 -15.88 6.80
CA LYS A 189 -18.69 -15.56 5.39
C LYS A 189 -19.29 -14.16 5.29
N GLY A 190 -18.78 -13.35 4.37
CA GLY A 190 -19.15 -11.95 4.19
C GLY A 190 -18.19 -10.95 4.86
N ASP A 191 -17.26 -11.41 5.69
CA ASP A 191 -16.32 -10.52 6.37
C ASP A 191 -15.44 -9.75 5.36
N THR A 192 -15.22 -8.46 5.63
CA THR A 192 -14.40 -7.61 4.76
C THR A 192 -12.91 -7.82 5.04
N VAL A 193 -12.13 -7.96 3.98
CA VAL A 193 -10.68 -8.06 4.01
C VAL A 193 -10.08 -6.73 3.54
N LEU A 194 -9.18 -6.19 4.34
CA LEU A 194 -8.48 -4.93 4.08
C LEU A 194 -6.97 -5.15 3.95
N THR A 195 -6.24 -4.23 3.33
CA THR A 195 -4.77 -4.22 3.39
C THR A 195 -4.30 -3.99 4.81
N SER A 196 -3.32 -4.76 5.25
CA SER A 196 -2.80 -4.68 6.62
C SER A 196 -2.04 -3.38 6.86
N THR A 197 -1.88 -3.01 8.13
CA THR A 197 -0.99 -1.92 8.55
C THR A 197 0.47 -2.16 8.16
N TYR A 198 0.85 -3.42 8.01
CA TYR A 198 2.20 -3.88 7.68
C TYR A 198 2.39 -4.20 6.18
N SER A 199 1.44 -3.82 5.31
CA SER A 199 1.62 -4.02 3.87
C SER A 199 2.78 -3.19 3.34
N ALA A 200 3.78 -3.85 2.75
CA ALA A 200 4.98 -3.18 2.24
C ALA A 200 4.67 -2.26 1.04
N ASN A 201 3.78 -2.73 0.18
CA ASN A 201 3.48 -2.08 -1.10
C ASN A 201 2.28 -1.15 -1.00
N PHE A 202 1.21 -1.56 -0.31
CA PHE A 202 -0.07 -0.85 -0.29
C PHE A 202 -0.25 0.04 0.95
N PRO A 203 -0.94 1.18 0.82
CA PRO A 203 -1.51 1.87 1.96
C PRO A 203 -2.39 0.92 2.78
N SER A 204 -2.45 1.13 4.09
CA SER A 204 -3.30 0.33 4.98
C SER A 204 -4.78 0.68 4.84
N HIS A 205 -5.65 -0.26 5.22
CA HIS A 205 -7.11 -0.11 5.26
C HIS A 205 -7.81 0.03 3.89
N LEU A 206 -7.15 -0.40 2.80
CA LEU A 206 -7.77 -0.47 1.48
C LEU A 206 -8.51 -1.80 1.31
N VAL A 207 -9.68 -1.76 0.68
CA VAL A 207 -10.49 -2.97 0.48
C VAL A 207 -9.80 -3.90 -0.52
N VAL A 208 -9.69 -5.18 -0.14
CA VAL A 208 -9.26 -6.26 -1.03
C VAL A 208 -10.48 -7.02 -1.56
N GLY A 209 -11.43 -7.33 -0.67
CA GLY A 209 -12.57 -8.18 -0.99
C GLY A 209 -13.37 -8.62 0.23
N THR A 210 -14.22 -9.62 0.04
CA THR A 210 -15.06 -10.21 1.10
C THR A 210 -14.89 -11.72 1.16
N VAL A 211 -14.90 -12.30 2.36
CA VAL A 211 -14.78 -13.74 2.56
C VAL A 211 -15.98 -14.47 1.93
N ALA A 212 -15.72 -15.32 0.95
CA ALA A 212 -16.72 -16.12 0.25
C ALA A 212 -16.85 -17.54 0.83
N ALA A 213 -15.73 -18.15 1.23
CA ALA A 213 -15.69 -19.46 1.86
C ALA A 213 -14.49 -19.60 2.79
N ILE A 214 -14.62 -20.48 3.79
CA ILE A 214 -13.57 -20.81 4.75
C ILE A 214 -13.09 -22.23 4.41
N ILE A 215 -11.83 -22.36 3.99
CA ILE A 215 -11.19 -23.64 3.72
C ILE A 215 -10.31 -23.94 4.94
N ALA A 216 -10.80 -24.83 5.80
CA ALA A 216 -10.05 -25.29 6.95
C ALA A 216 -9.23 -26.51 6.56
N ASP A 217 -7.92 -26.45 6.78
CA ASP A 217 -7.05 -27.62 6.71
C ASP A 217 -7.04 -28.27 8.11
N PRO A 218 -7.47 -29.54 8.26
CA PRO A 218 -7.44 -30.25 9.53
C PRO A 218 -6.02 -30.37 10.11
N SER A 219 -4.99 -30.39 9.25
CA SER A 219 -3.60 -30.59 9.63
C SER A 219 -2.86 -29.31 10.07
N SER A 220 -3.42 -28.14 9.77
CA SER A 220 -2.79 -26.83 10.00
C SER A 220 -3.51 -26.03 11.09
N ASN A 221 -2.79 -25.17 11.82
CA ASN A 221 -3.37 -24.19 12.75
C ASN A 221 -3.87 -22.92 12.07
N PHE A 222 -3.87 -22.91 10.73
CA PHE A 222 -4.29 -21.77 9.92
C PHE A 222 -5.51 -22.09 9.05
N TYR A 223 -6.37 -21.10 8.85
CA TYR A 223 -7.39 -21.08 7.82
C TYR A 223 -6.82 -20.55 6.51
N THR A 224 -7.36 -21.08 5.40
CA THR A 224 -7.27 -20.46 4.08
C THR A 224 -8.65 -19.94 3.71
N LEU A 225 -8.81 -18.64 3.53
CA LEU A 225 -10.10 -18.04 3.20
C LEU A 225 -10.16 -17.78 1.71
N LYS A 226 -11.23 -18.23 1.04
CA LYS A 226 -11.53 -17.83 -0.33
C LYS A 226 -12.19 -16.46 -0.28
N VAL A 227 -11.56 -15.44 -0.84
CA VAL A 227 -11.97 -14.04 -0.81
C VAL A 227 -12.47 -13.63 -2.19
N LYS A 228 -13.72 -13.18 -2.30
CA LYS A 228 -14.23 -12.57 -3.53
C LYS A 228 -13.59 -11.18 -3.69
N THR A 229 -12.98 -10.92 -4.84
CA THR A 229 -12.31 -9.65 -5.12
C THR A 229 -13.30 -8.50 -5.15
N ALA A 230 -12.95 -7.38 -4.50
CA ALA A 230 -13.74 -6.14 -4.60
C ALA A 230 -13.53 -5.46 -5.96
N THR A 231 -12.32 -5.58 -6.50
CA THR A 231 -11.97 -5.10 -7.84
C THR A 231 -12.45 -6.09 -8.89
N ASN A 232 -13.27 -5.62 -9.83
CA ASN A 232 -13.60 -6.40 -11.02
C ASN A 232 -12.45 -6.28 -12.04
N PHE A 233 -11.64 -7.32 -12.17
CA PHE A 233 -10.51 -7.37 -13.11
C PHE A 233 -10.95 -7.56 -14.57
N PHE A 234 -12.20 -7.92 -14.86
CA PHE A 234 -12.69 -8.10 -16.23
C PHE A 234 -12.96 -6.77 -16.93
N THR A 235 -13.40 -5.75 -16.18
CA THR A 235 -13.91 -4.48 -16.75
C THR A 235 -13.10 -3.25 -16.31
N ILE A 236 -11.89 -3.45 -15.78
CA ILE A 236 -11.09 -2.34 -15.23
C ILE A 236 -10.52 -1.45 -16.34
N GLN A 237 -10.89 -0.16 -16.31
CA GLN A 237 -10.47 0.83 -17.32
C GLN A 237 -9.61 1.95 -16.73
N TYR A 238 -9.89 2.37 -15.50
CA TYR A 238 -9.16 3.45 -14.83
C TYR A 238 -8.71 3.01 -13.45
N VAL A 239 -7.48 3.39 -13.12
CA VAL A 239 -6.84 3.09 -11.84
C VAL A 239 -6.10 4.30 -11.32
N ASN A 240 -5.72 4.25 -10.05
CA ASN A 240 -4.94 5.26 -9.37
C ASN A 240 -3.60 4.69 -8.93
N VAL A 241 -2.51 5.32 -9.34
CA VAL A 241 -1.17 5.03 -8.86
C VAL A 241 -0.91 5.85 -7.60
N VAL A 242 -0.52 5.18 -6.52
CA VAL A 242 -0.26 5.83 -5.23
C VAL A 242 1.21 6.22 -5.15
N LEU A 243 1.48 7.52 -5.20
CA LEU A 243 2.79 8.05 -4.86
C LEU A 243 2.99 7.97 -3.36
N LYS A 244 4.00 7.19 -2.98
CA LYS A 244 4.58 7.28 -1.65
C LYS A 244 5.44 8.54 -1.62
N ASN A 245 5.26 9.40 -0.61
CA ASN A 245 6.04 10.62 -0.46
C ASN A 245 7.53 10.29 -0.24
N ILE A 246 8.29 10.25 -1.35
CA ILE A 246 9.75 10.17 -1.38
C ILE A 246 10.37 11.53 -0.97
N ILE A 247 9.58 12.61 -0.88
CA ILE A 247 10.05 13.95 -0.47
C ILE A 247 10.79 13.90 0.87
N ARG A 248 10.34 13.07 1.83
CA ARG A 248 11.03 12.88 3.11
C ARG A 248 12.45 12.32 2.93
N PHE A 249 12.65 11.42 1.96
CA PHE A 249 13.96 10.86 1.65
C PHE A 249 14.91 11.91 1.03
N VAL A 250 14.41 12.69 0.07
CA VAL A 250 15.20 13.73 -0.62
C VAL A 250 15.51 14.91 0.31
N LEU A 251 14.56 15.33 1.14
CA LEU A 251 14.73 16.43 2.09
C LEU A 251 15.76 16.09 3.18
N PHE A 252 15.80 14.83 3.65
CA PHE A 252 16.82 14.39 4.60
C PHE A 252 18.23 14.38 3.99
N ILE A 253 18.39 13.96 2.73
CA ILE A 253 19.67 14.06 2.02
C ILE A 253 20.09 15.52 1.86
N GLY A 254 19.16 16.39 1.45
CA GLY A 254 19.42 17.83 1.31
C GLY A 254 19.81 18.48 2.64
N LEU A 255 19.12 18.19 3.73
CA LEU A 255 19.44 18.68 5.08
C LEU A 255 20.85 18.23 5.52
N GLN A 256 21.18 16.95 5.32
CA GLN A 256 22.50 16.43 5.68
C GLN A 256 23.63 17.06 4.85
N VAL A 257 23.45 17.13 3.53
CA VAL A 257 24.50 17.58 2.60
C VAL A 257 24.66 19.10 2.62
N TYR A 258 23.59 19.86 2.74
CA TYR A 258 23.63 21.32 2.58
C TYR A 258 23.70 22.08 3.90
N ILE A 259 23.06 21.58 4.96
CA ILE A 259 23.00 22.27 6.26
C ILE A 259 24.03 21.68 7.21
N LEU A 260 23.99 20.36 7.47
CA LEU A 260 24.83 19.75 8.51
C LEU A 260 26.32 19.69 8.14
N ASN A 261 26.66 19.57 6.85
CA ASN A 261 28.07 19.63 6.40
C ASN A 261 28.68 21.05 6.47
N GLN A 262 27.87 22.10 6.67
CA GLN A 262 28.36 23.47 6.84
C GLN A 262 28.56 23.86 8.31
N ILE A 263 28.13 23.01 9.25
CA ILE A 263 28.30 23.28 10.68
C ILE A 263 29.72 22.86 11.09
N PRO A 264 30.52 23.75 11.71
CA PRO A 264 31.84 23.39 12.18
C PRO A 264 31.76 22.24 13.21
N PRO A 265 32.77 21.35 13.26
CA PRO A 265 32.76 20.19 14.15
C PRO A 265 32.52 20.58 15.60
N LEU A 266 31.64 19.84 16.28
CA LEU A 266 31.37 20.05 17.70
C LEU A 266 32.52 19.42 18.48
N HIS A 267 33.45 20.24 18.97
CA HIS A 267 34.78 19.81 19.42
C HIS A 267 35.63 19.24 18.27
N GLN A 268 36.96 19.34 18.35
CA GLN A 268 37.93 19.11 17.26
C GLN A 268 37.84 17.75 16.50
N PHE A 269 36.94 16.85 16.87
CA PHE A 269 36.85 15.49 16.34
C PHE A 269 35.44 14.98 16.01
N ILE A 270 34.34 15.71 16.29
CA ILE A 270 32.98 15.17 16.13
C ILE A 270 32.16 16.00 15.15
N VAL A 271 31.99 15.46 13.93
CA VAL A 271 30.99 15.94 12.97
C VAL A 271 29.72 15.12 13.19
N PRO A 272 28.57 15.74 13.53
CA PRO A 272 27.33 15.02 13.77
C PRO A 272 26.72 14.58 12.44
N TYR A 273 26.93 13.31 12.09
CA TYR A 273 26.30 12.71 10.92
C TYR A 273 24.97 12.01 11.31
N LEU A 274 23.85 12.44 10.72
CA LEU A 274 22.51 11.90 11.05
C LEU A 274 22.08 10.73 10.15
N TYR A 275 22.97 10.16 9.33
CA TYR A 275 22.61 9.06 8.43
C TYR A 275 22.14 7.78 9.14
N PHE A 276 22.62 7.54 10.37
CA PHE A 276 22.17 6.39 11.16
C PHE A 276 20.67 6.50 11.50
N LEU A 277 20.18 7.71 11.75
CA LEU A 277 18.77 7.97 12.07
C LEU A 277 17.89 7.70 10.84
N TYR A 278 18.37 8.06 9.66
CA TYR A 278 17.71 7.74 8.39
C TYR A 278 17.61 6.22 8.16
N LEU A 279 18.68 5.47 8.42
CA LEU A 279 18.67 4.00 8.29
C LEU A 279 17.70 3.34 9.26
N ILE A 280 17.62 3.83 10.51
CA ILE A 280 16.64 3.37 11.51
C ILE A 280 15.21 3.70 11.04
N TRP A 281 15.00 4.87 10.43
CA TRP A 281 13.68 5.33 9.96
C TRP A 281 13.20 4.69 8.65
N LEU A 282 14.12 4.05 7.90
CA LEU A 282 13.81 3.30 6.69
C LEU A 282 12.71 2.24 6.98
N PRO A 283 11.77 1.97 6.07
CA PRO A 283 10.64 1.08 6.39
C PRO A 283 11.09 -0.27 6.96
N PHE A 284 10.41 -0.72 8.02
CA PHE A 284 10.74 -1.94 8.76
C PHE A 284 10.61 -3.24 7.94
N ASN A 285 9.96 -3.17 6.78
CA ASN A 285 9.53 -4.33 6.00
C ASN A 285 10.44 -4.65 4.80
N LEU A 286 11.63 -4.05 4.71
CA LEU A 286 12.60 -4.47 3.69
C LEU A 286 13.30 -5.76 4.12
N GLY A 287 13.42 -6.69 3.18
CA GLY A 287 14.28 -7.86 3.36
C GLY A 287 15.73 -7.44 3.62
N ARG A 288 16.50 -8.32 4.27
CA ARG A 288 17.89 -8.05 4.65
C ARG A 288 18.73 -7.60 3.45
N PHE A 289 18.62 -8.29 2.32
CA PHE A 289 19.41 -8.00 1.13
C PHE A 289 19.08 -6.62 0.51
N PRO A 290 17.82 -6.26 0.20
CA PRO A 290 17.47 -4.92 -0.26
C PRO A 290 17.88 -3.79 0.71
N LEU A 291 17.75 -4.03 2.03
CA LEU A 291 18.15 -3.06 3.04
C LEU A 291 19.66 -2.78 2.98
N LEU A 292 20.49 -3.83 2.91
CA LEU A 292 21.95 -3.68 2.79
C LEU A 292 22.36 -2.98 1.49
N LEU A 293 21.69 -3.28 0.37
CA LEU A 293 21.96 -2.64 -0.92
C LEU A 293 21.61 -1.14 -0.88
N ILE A 294 20.47 -0.78 -0.29
CA ILE A 294 20.07 0.62 -0.10
C ILE A 294 21.02 1.34 0.87
N SER A 295 21.39 0.70 1.99
CA SER A 295 22.39 1.22 2.93
C SER A 295 23.73 1.50 2.25
N PHE A 296 24.20 0.57 1.42
CA PHE A 296 25.44 0.70 0.67
C PHE A 296 25.39 1.84 -0.34
N ALA A 297 24.33 1.88 -1.17
CA ALA A 297 24.14 2.94 -2.15
C ALA A 297 24.00 4.33 -1.49
N PHE A 298 23.34 4.40 -0.34
CA PHE A 298 23.20 5.63 0.43
C PHE A 298 24.54 6.11 1.00
N GLY A 299 25.33 5.20 1.58
CA GLY A 299 26.65 5.54 2.09
C GLY A 299 27.64 5.91 0.98
N LEU A 300 27.60 5.26 -0.18
CA LEU A 300 28.38 5.67 -1.36
C LEU A 300 28.03 7.07 -1.85
N CYS A 301 26.74 7.42 -1.79
CA CYS A 301 26.28 8.78 -2.14
C CYS A 301 26.86 9.81 -1.16
N LEU A 302 26.84 9.52 0.14
CA LEU A 302 27.48 10.38 1.14
C LEU A 302 28.97 10.52 0.90
N ASP A 303 29.66 9.40 0.71
CA ASP A 303 31.09 9.35 0.42
C ASP A 303 31.47 10.22 -0.79
N TYR A 304 30.64 10.22 -1.84
CA TYR A 304 30.82 11.11 -3.00
C TYR A 304 30.72 12.60 -2.63
N PHE A 305 29.75 12.98 -1.78
CA PHE A 305 29.55 14.37 -1.37
C PHE A 305 30.50 14.86 -0.26
N THR A 306 30.99 13.96 0.59
CA THR A 306 31.92 14.28 1.70
C THR A 306 33.38 14.06 1.33
N GLY A 307 33.68 13.50 0.16
CA GLY A 307 35.04 13.20 -0.29
C GLY A 307 35.73 12.09 0.49
N THR A 308 34.96 11.19 1.12
CA THR A 308 35.49 10.07 1.91
C THR A 308 35.51 8.79 1.09
N MET A 309 36.58 8.01 1.14
CA MET A 309 36.78 6.82 0.29
C MET A 309 36.02 5.58 0.83
N GLY A 310 34.68 5.61 0.81
CA GLY A 310 33.87 4.42 1.17
C GLY A 310 33.59 4.22 2.66
N LEU A 311 34.04 5.14 3.52
CA LEU A 311 33.90 5.04 4.97
C LEU A 311 32.42 5.09 5.40
N HIS A 312 31.63 5.96 4.78
CA HIS A 312 30.19 6.06 5.05
C HIS A 312 29.43 4.86 4.47
N ALA A 313 29.83 4.33 3.32
CA ALA A 313 29.30 3.10 2.75
C ALA A 313 29.45 1.92 3.73
N ALA A 314 30.64 1.73 4.30
CA ALA A 314 30.89 0.67 5.28
C ALA A 314 30.04 0.87 6.55
N ALA A 315 30.01 2.09 7.10
CA ALA A 315 29.22 2.41 8.30
C ALA A 315 27.71 2.21 8.07
N CYS A 316 27.18 2.64 6.93
CA CYS A 316 25.76 2.51 6.61
C CYS A 316 25.34 1.05 6.44
N VAL A 317 26.19 0.21 5.83
CA VAL A 317 25.94 -1.23 5.70
C VAL A 317 25.93 -1.90 7.07
N LEU A 318 26.88 -1.57 7.95
CA LEU A 318 26.93 -2.08 9.31
C LEU A 318 25.67 -1.71 10.10
N VAL A 319 25.25 -0.44 10.05
CA VAL A 319 24.03 0.02 10.72
C VAL A 319 22.79 -0.66 10.12
N GLY A 320 22.72 -0.82 8.79
CA GLY A 320 21.65 -1.55 8.12
C GLY A 320 21.55 -3.02 8.56
N TYR A 321 22.70 -3.67 8.80
CA TYR A 321 22.77 -5.04 9.31
C TYR A 321 22.30 -5.15 10.76
N ILE A 322 22.73 -4.23 11.63
CA ILE A 322 22.42 -4.23 13.07
C ILE A 322 21.00 -3.69 13.35
N LYS A 323 20.41 -2.92 12.43
CA LYS A 323 19.12 -2.26 12.58
C LYS A 323 18.02 -3.13 13.23
N PRO A 324 17.75 -4.38 12.79
CA PRO A 324 16.69 -5.19 13.42
C PRO A 324 16.94 -5.46 14.91
N PHE A 325 18.20 -5.64 15.29
CA PHE A 325 18.59 -5.83 16.69
C PHE A 325 18.43 -4.54 17.50
N LEU A 326 18.93 -3.42 16.97
CA LEU A 326 18.80 -2.09 17.61
C LEU A 326 17.34 -1.71 17.87
N LEU A 327 16.45 -1.96 16.91
CA LEU A 327 15.03 -1.65 17.04
C LEU A 327 14.32 -2.54 18.07
N ASN A 328 14.64 -3.84 18.09
CA ASN A 328 14.12 -4.74 19.12
C ASN A 328 14.60 -4.33 20.50
N LEU A 329 15.87 -3.97 20.65
CA LEU A 329 16.43 -3.48 21.91
C LEU A 329 15.72 -2.21 22.39
N LEU A 330 15.55 -1.22 21.50
CA LEU A 330 14.85 0.03 21.81
C LEU A 330 13.39 -0.20 22.22
N HIS A 331 12.69 -1.10 21.53
CA HIS A 331 11.31 -1.45 21.88
C HIS A 331 11.21 -2.09 23.27
N HIS A 332 12.06 -3.07 23.58
CA HIS A 332 12.07 -3.71 24.88
C HIS A 332 12.47 -2.73 25.99
N PHE A 333 13.47 -1.89 25.73
CA PHE A 333 13.88 -0.84 26.66
C PHE A 333 12.73 0.15 26.92
N TYR A 334 12.01 0.57 25.88
CA TYR A 334 10.86 1.46 26.02
C TYR A 334 9.73 0.84 26.85
N LEU A 335 9.41 -0.44 26.64
CA LEU A 335 8.42 -1.14 27.47
C LEU A 335 8.84 -1.22 28.94
N VAL A 336 10.09 -1.58 29.19
CA VAL A 336 10.68 -1.61 30.54
C VAL A 336 10.63 -0.23 31.20
N LEU A 337 10.97 0.82 30.46
CA LEU A 337 10.92 2.20 30.93
C LEU A 337 9.49 2.63 31.28
N LEU A 338 8.50 2.28 30.45
CA LEU A 338 7.09 2.56 30.72
C LEU A 338 6.58 1.82 31.95
N GLU A 339 6.92 0.55 32.12
CA GLU A 339 6.56 -0.20 33.32
C GLU A 339 7.16 0.47 34.56
N TRP A 340 8.43 0.84 34.52
CA TRP A 340 9.05 1.55 35.64
C TRP A 340 8.35 2.87 35.97
N LEU A 341 8.02 3.69 34.95
CA LEU A 341 7.33 4.97 35.13
C LEU A 341 5.93 4.80 35.77
N GLN A 342 5.26 3.66 35.56
CA GLN A 342 3.95 3.37 36.16
C GLN A 342 4.02 2.99 37.64
N PHE A 343 5.10 2.36 38.10
CA PHE A 343 5.20 1.86 39.47
C PHE A 343 5.83 2.85 40.46
N GLY A 344 6.50 3.91 39.98
CA GLY A 344 7.08 4.98 40.80
C GLY A 344 8.31 4.56 41.62
N ASP A 345 8.33 3.35 42.19
CA ASP A 345 9.44 2.79 42.96
C ASP A 345 10.24 1.75 42.13
N PHE A 346 11.51 2.07 41.89
CA PHE A 346 12.45 1.23 41.14
C PHE A 346 12.71 -0.13 41.79
N LEU A 347 12.70 -0.20 43.13
CA LEU A 347 12.93 -1.44 43.87
C LEU A 347 11.80 -2.44 43.66
N TYR A 348 10.56 -1.96 43.62
CA TYR A 348 9.39 -2.80 43.33
C TYR A 348 9.42 -3.35 41.89
N PHE A 349 9.79 -2.51 40.92
CA PHE A 349 9.99 -2.92 39.53
C PHE A 349 11.05 -4.05 39.41
N LEU A 350 12.21 -3.87 40.05
CA LEU A 350 13.30 -4.86 40.01
C LEU A 350 12.89 -6.19 40.68
N GLY A 351 12.16 -6.12 41.79
CA GLY A 351 11.56 -7.28 42.45
C GLY A 351 10.59 -8.05 41.54
N LYS A 352 9.73 -7.35 40.81
CA LYS A 352 8.78 -7.96 39.87
C LYS A 352 9.48 -8.61 38.66
N VAL A 353 10.48 -7.96 38.08
CA VAL A 353 11.24 -8.50 36.93
C VAL A 353 12.02 -9.75 37.34
N SER A 354 12.69 -9.71 38.50
CA SER A 354 13.43 -10.87 39.01
C SER A 354 12.51 -12.05 39.32
N ALA A 355 11.36 -11.82 39.95
CA ALA A 355 10.37 -12.87 40.22
C ALA A 355 9.81 -13.50 38.94
N THR A 356 9.41 -12.69 37.95
CA THR A 356 8.87 -13.18 36.67
C THR A 356 9.92 -13.92 35.83
N THR A 357 11.17 -13.45 35.85
CA THR A 357 12.31 -14.15 35.22
C THR A 357 12.58 -15.47 35.92
N GLY A 358 12.56 -15.50 37.25
CA GLY A 358 12.72 -16.71 38.06
C GLY A 358 11.64 -17.76 37.75
N ILE A 359 10.37 -17.35 37.65
CA ILE A 359 9.26 -18.23 37.26
C ILE A 359 9.46 -18.77 35.84
N SER A 360 9.89 -17.93 34.90
CA SER A 360 10.13 -18.33 33.51
C SER A 360 11.27 -19.34 33.40
N LEU A 361 12.37 -19.14 34.13
CA LEU A 361 13.48 -20.09 34.19
C LEU A 361 13.06 -21.41 34.84
N LEU A 362 12.25 -21.36 35.90
CA LEU A 362 11.71 -22.55 36.54
C LEU A 362 10.81 -23.32 35.58
N LEU A 363 9.94 -22.64 34.81
CA LEU A 363 9.12 -23.27 33.79
C LEU A 363 9.95 -23.91 32.68
N ILE A 364 11.00 -23.24 32.20
CA ILE A 364 11.92 -23.81 31.20
C ILE A 364 12.58 -25.07 31.76
N PHE A 365 13.10 -25.00 32.98
CA PHE A 365 13.74 -26.14 33.65
C PHE A 365 12.78 -27.32 33.85
N VAL A 366 11.57 -27.06 34.33
CA VAL A 366 10.52 -28.08 34.49
C VAL A 366 10.14 -28.67 33.13
N THR A 367 10.07 -27.85 32.08
CA THR A 367 9.77 -28.32 30.73
C THR A 367 10.90 -29.23 30.21
N GLU A 368 12.17 -28.87 30.42
CA GLU A 368 13.31 -29.73 30.05
C GLU A 368 13.35 -31.04 30.87
N MET A 369 12.97 -30.98 32.15
CA MET A 369 12.91 -32.16 33.02
C MET A 369 11.76 -33.11 32.63
N LEU A 370 10.58 -32.58 32.31
CA LEU A 370 9.41 -33.35 31.89
C LEU A 370 9.55 -33.90 30.47
N PHE A 371 10.17 -33.14 29.58
CA PHE A 371 10.41 -33.53 28.18
C PHE A 371 11.90 -33.79 27.94
N SER A 372 12.45 -34.80 28.62
CA SER A 372 13.81 -35.27 28.34
C SER A 372 13.89 -35.73 26.87
N ARG A 373 14.70 -35.04 26.07
CA ARG A 373 15.00 -35.41 24.68
C ARG A 373 15.56 -36.84 24.66
N LYS A 374 14.73 -37.83 24.34
CA LYS A 374 15.22 -39.16 23.92
C LYS A 374 16.03 -38.99 22.65
N ALA A 375 17.35 -39.07 22.78
CA ALA A 375 18.30 -39.13 21.69
C ALA A 375 18.38 -40.53 21.06
N LYS A 376 18.92 -40.57 19.84
CA LYS A 376 19.27 -41.71 18.95
C LYS A 376 18.15 -42.27 18.08
N PHE A 377 17.90 -41.58 16.96
CA PHE A 377 17.71 -42.32 15.71
C PHE A 377 19.10 -42.79 15.24
N ARG A 378 19.32 -44.11 15.33
CA ARG A 378 20.40 -44.81 14.64
C ARG A 378 20.22 -44.61 13.13
N THR A 379 21.15 -43.93 12.47
CA THR A 379 21.30 -44.06 11.02
C THR A 379 21.96 -45.41 10.74
N ASN A 380 21.22 -46.30 10.07
CA ASN A 380 21.74 -47.53 9.51
C ASN A 380 22.72 -47.23 8.36
N LYS A 381 23.62 -48.19 8.14
CA LYS A 381 24.60 -48.26 7.04
C LYS A 381 24.00 -48.05 5.66
#